data_AF-A0ABD2K487-F1
#
_entry.id   AF-A0ABD2K487-F1
#
_cell.length_a   1.000
_cell.length_b   1.000
_cell.length_c   1.000
_cell.angle_alpha   90.00
_cell.angle_beta   90.00
_cell.angle_gamma   90.00
#
_symmetry.space_group_name_H-M   'P 1'
#
loop_
_entity.id
_entity.type
_entity.pdbx_description
1 polymer ?
#
loop_
_entity_poly.entity_id
_entity_poly.type
_entity_poly.pdbx_seq_one_letter_code
_entity_poly.pdbx_strand_id
1 'polypeptide(L)'
;MSLNATQPSQQQPLTYVELIQQNGGQHTLAMWLILGEKCALSSIGILFNATLVAATLKSKSLRSMCNLLIALDSTFLALYQLNALITFFLPIFGANFVPIWLCFCLQLVPYFSVLMSLSLVFQIGLERLANVLFPIW
;
A
#
# COMPACT_ATOMS: atom_id res chain seq x y z
N MET A 1 40.12 35.26 -51.47
CA MET A 1 39.37 35.67 -50.26
C MET A 1 38.24 34.67 -50.12
N SER A 2 38.55 33.53 -49.50
CA SER A 2 37.64 32.38 -49.41
C SER A 2 37.25 32.21 -47.95
N LEU A 3 35.96 32.38 -47.67
CA LEU A 3 35.36 32.27 -46.34
C LEU A 3 35.50 30.83 -45.84
N ASN A 4 36.26 30.66 -44.75
CA ASN A 4 36.41 29.43 -44.00
C ASN A 4 35.13 29.23 -43.16
N ALA A 5 34.20 28.42 -43.67
CA ALA A 5 32.99 28.04 -42.96
C ALA A 5 33.31 26.93 -41.96
N THR A 6 33.12 27.27 -40.68
CA THR A 6 33.06 26.38 -39.53
C THR A 6 32.21 25.15 -39.86
N GLN A 7 32.76 23.94 -39.70
CA GLN A 7 32.00 22.70 -39.70
C GLN A 7 31.05 22.66 -38.49
N PRO A 8 29.78 22.25 -38.69
CA PRO A 8 29.16 21.38 -37.72
C PRO A 8 28.41 20.24 -38.44
N SER A 9 28.92 19.01 -38.35
CA SER A 9 28.13 17.83 -38.68
C SER A 9 28.83 16.56 -38.23
N GLN A 10 28.42 16.04 -37.07
CA GLN A 10 27.93 14.67 -36.92
C GLN A 10 27.59 14.43 -35.43
N GLN A 11 26.40 14.88 -35.02
CA GLN A 11 25.77 14.43 -33.78
C GLN A 11 24.73 13.39 -34.17
N GLN A 12 25.07 12.12 -33.95
CA GLN A 12 24.25 10.95 -34.22
C GLN A 12 22.92 11.09 -33.47
N PRO A 13 21.75 10.96 -34.13
CA PRO A 13 20.47 11.18 -33.45
C PRO A 13 20.22 10.04 -32.46
N LEU A 14 20.31 10.35 -31.16
CA LEU A 14 19.80 9.48 -30.11
C LEU A 14 18.30 9.32 -30.37
N THR A 15 17.90 8.10 -30.73
CA THR A 15 16.55 7.80 -31.18
C THR A 15 15.61 7.89 -29.97
N TYR A 16 14.49 8.63 -30.04
CA TYR A 16 13.51 8.77 -28.95
C TYR A 16 13.07 7.42 -28.35
N VAL A 17 13.14 6.34 -29.14
CA VAL A 17 12.88 4.95 -28.74
C VAL A 17 13.89 4.46 -27.70
N GLU A 18 15.17 4.83 -27.78
CA GLU A 18 16.19 4.42 -26.80
C GLU A 18 16.05 5.18 -25.47
N LEU A 19 15.61 6.45 -25.51
CA LEU A 19 15.23 7.20 -24.31
C LEU A 19 13.97 6.62 -23.65
N ILE A 20 12.97 6.19 -24.43
CA ILE A 20 11.78 5.49 -23.90
C ILE A 20 12.14 4.08 -23.40
N GLN A 21 13.15 3.42 -23.97
CA GLN A 21 13.57 2.09 -23.53
C GLN A 21 14.45 2.15 -22.28
N GLN A 22 15.32 3.16 -22.17
CA GLN A 22 16.14 3.41 -20.98
C GLN A 22 15.31 3.99 -19.82
N ASN A 23 14.43 4.95 -20.11
CA ASN A 23 13.53 5.54 -19.12
C ASN A 23 12.37 4.56 -18.79
N GLY A 24 11.77 3.91 -19.78
CA GLY A 24 10.75 2.88 -19.58
C GLY A 24 11.27 1.66 -18.81
N GLY A 25 12.53 1.27 -19.04
CA GLY A 25 13.22 0.23 -18.25
C GLY A 25 13.45 0.65 -16.80
N GLN A 26 13.96 1.87 -16.55
CA GLN A 26 14.13 2.37 -15.18
C GLN A 26 12.79 2.56 -14.44
N HIS A 27 11.76 3.04 -15.12
CA HIS A 27 10.43 3.17 -14.54
C HIS A 27 9.80 1.80 -14.23
N THR A 28 10.02 0.80 -15.08
CA THR A 28 9.55 -0.57 -14.83
C THR A 28 10.29 -1.19 -13.64
N LEU A 29 11.61 -1.03 -13.55
CA LEU A 29 12.40 -1.49 -12.40
C LEU A 29 11.98 -0.78 -11.10
N ALA A 30 11.74 0.54 -11.15
CA ALA A 30 11.24 1.29 -10.00
C ALA A 30 9.84 0.82 -9.57
N MET A 31 8.95 0.54 -10.52
CA MET A 31 7.64 -0.05 -10.25
C MET A 31 7.78 -1.42 -9.56
N TRP A 32 8.62 -2.32 -10.07
CA TRP A 32 8.85 -3.62 -9.46
C TRP A 32 9.50 -3.53 -8.07
N LEU A 33 10.42 -2.59 -7.85
CA LEU A 33 11.04 -2.35 -6.54
C LEU A 33 10.03 -1.83 -5.51
N ILE A 34 9.26 -0.80 -5.87
CA ILE A 34 8.22 -0.23 -4.99
C ILE A 34 7.16 -1.29 -4.66
N LEU A 35 6.78 -2.08 -5.66
CA LEU A 35 5.76 -3.11 -5.51
C LEU A 35 6.28 -4.30 -4.67
N GLY A 36 7.54 -4.70 -4.86
CA GLY A 36 8.21 -5.70 -4.04
C GLY A 36 8.33 -5.29 -2.57
N GLU A 37 8.73 -4.04 -2.30
CA GLU A 37 8.78 -3.48 -0.94
C GLU A 37 7.40 -3.50 -0.27
N LYS A 38 6.36 -3.04 -0.98
CA LYS A 38 4.98 -3.08 -0.48
C LYS A 38 4.50 -4.48 -0.15
N CYS A 39 4.93 -5.48 -0.91
CA CYS A 39 4.56 -6.88 -0.64
C CYS A 39 5.27 -7.46 0.56
N ALA A 40 6.54 -7.12 0.77
CA ALA A 40 7.28 -7.50 1.98
C ALA A 40 6.61 -6.90 3.23
N LEU A 41 6.32 -5.60 3.19
CA LEU A 41 5.61 -4.91 4.27
C LEU A 41 4.20 -5.48 4.51
N SER A 42 3.47 -5.77 3.44
CA SER A 42 2.14 -6.40 3.51
C SER A 42 2.19 -7.77 4.17
N SER A 43 3.17 -8.60 3.80
CA SER A 43 3.32 -9.94 4.37
C SER A 43 3.60 -9.90 5.88
N ILE A 44 4.52 -9.02 6.29
CA ILE A 44 4.87 -8.83 7.71
C ILE A 44 3.66 -8.28 8.47
N GLY A 45 2.98 -7.28 7.91
CA GLY A 45 1.85 -6.66 8.58
C GLY A 45 0.64 -7.61 8.69
N ILE A 46 0.38 -8.50 7.72
CA ILE A 46 -0.66 -9.54 7.86
C ILE A 46 -0.35 -10.46 9.05
N LEU A 47 0.91 -10.91 9.20
CA LEU A 47 1.32 -11.78 10.32
C LEU A 47 1.16 -11.09 11.68
N PHE A 48 1.60 -9.83 11.77
CA PHE A 48 1.48 -9.04 13.00
C PHE A 48 0.02 -8.75 13.35
N ASN A 49 -0.79 -8.33 12.38
CA ASN A 49 -2.21 -8.07 12.59
C ASN A 49 -2.97 -9.34 12.99
N ALA A 50 -2.69 -10.47 12.33
CA ALA A 50 -3.30 -11.76 12.69
C ALA A 50 -2.91 -12.19 14.12
N THR A 51 -1.64 -12.02 14.50
CA THR A 51 -1.17 -12.31 15.86
C THR A 51 -1.87 -11.41 16.89
N LEU A 52 -2.07 -10.14 16.56
CA LEU A 52 -2.73 -9.18 17.44
C LEU A 52 -4.20 -9.55 17.66
N VAL A 53 -4.92 -9.91 16.59
CA VAL A 53 -6.30 -10.41 16.68
C VAL A 53 -6.37 -11.68 17.51
N ALA A 54 -5.48 -12.65 17.24
CA ALA A 54 -5.43 -13.91 17.98
C ALA A 54 -5.12 -13.69 19.47
N ALA A 55 -4.20 -12.80 19.80
CA ALA A 55 -3.85 -12.46 21.18
C ALA A 55 -5.03 -11.81 21.92
N THR A 56 -5.75 -10.89 21.27
CA THR A 56 -6.93 -10.23 21.84
C THR A 56 -8.09 -11.20 22.05
N LEU A 57 -8.31 -12.15 21.13
CA LEU A 57 -9.36 -13.17 21.28
C LEU A 57 -9.02 -14.20 22.36
N LYS A 58 -7.74 -14.59 22.48
CA LYS A 58 -7.29 -15.61 23.43
C LYS A 58 -7.29 -15.12 24.88
N SER A 59 -6.95 -13.87 25.12
CA SER A 59 -6.87 -13.33 26.48
C SER A 59 -8.21 -12.75 26.94
N LYS A 60 -8.97 -13.52 27.73
CA LYS A 60 -10.22 -13.02 28.37
C LYS A 60 -9.98 -11.80 29.29
N SER A 61 -8.80 -11.71 29.90
CA SER A 61 -8.40 -10.59 30.76
C SER A 61 -8.17 -9.29 29.96
N LEU A 62 -7.86 -9.39 28.66
CA LEU A 62 -7.66 -8.23 27.78
C LEU A 62 -8.94 -7.82 27.01
N ARG A 63 -10.11 -8.43 27.22
CA ARG A 63 -11.38 -8.05 26.53
C ARG A 63 -12.02 -6.78 27.11
N SER A 64 -11.24 -5.71 27.24
CA SER A 64 -11.77 -4.36 27.37
C SER A 64 -12.27 -3.87 26.00
N MET A 65 -13.28 -2.99 25.97
CA MET A 65 -13.82 -2.40 24.73
C MET A 65 -12.69 -1.84 23.85
N CYS A 66 -11.75 -1.10 24.43
CA CYS A 66 -10.63 -0.53 23.70
C CYS A 66 -9.75 -1.57 22.98
N ASN A 67 -9.46 -2.71 23.62
CA ASN A 67 -8.67 -3.77 22.99
C ASN A 67 -9.45 -4.48 21.87
N LEU A 68 -10.79 -4.52 21.97
CA LEU A 68 -11.64 -5.03 20.90
C LEU A 68 -11.69 -4.08 19.70
N LEU A 69 -11.74 -2.76 19.95
CA LEU A 69 -11.61 -1.76 18.88
C LEU A 69 -10.26 -1.86 18.17
N ILE A 70 -9.16 -2.05 18.92
CA ILE A 70 -7.83 -2.26 18.35
C ILE A 70 -7.76 -3.54 17.50
N ALA A 71 -8.37 -4.64 17.95
CA ALA A 71 -8.42 -5.88 17.17
C ALA A 71 -9.28 -5.74 15.90
N LEU A 72 -10.33 -4.92 15.95
CA LEU A 72 -11.19 -4.67 14.81
C LEU A 72 -10.48 -3.75 13.79
N ASP A 73 -9.74 -2.75 14.26
CA ASP A 73 -8.87 -1.91 13.45
C ASP A 73 -7.77 -2.73 12.75
N SER A 74 -7.09 -3.62 13.47
CA SER A 74 -6.06 -4.50 12.90
C SER A 74 -6.64 -5.49 11.87
N THR A 75 -7.90 -5.90 12.02
CA THR A 75 -8.61 -6.71 11.01
C THR A 75 -8.83 -5.94 9.71
N PHE A 76 -9.27 -4.69 9.79
CA PHE A 76 -9.40 -3.81 8.61
C PHE A 76 -8.05 -3.53 7.96
N LEU A 77 -7.01 -3.32 8.76
CA LEU A 77 -5.66 -3.13 8.25
C LEU A 77 -5.15 -4.38 7.53
N ALA A 78 -5.43 -5.58 8.04
CA ALA A 78 -5.09 -6.84 7.37
C ALA A 78 -5.83 -7.01 6.03
N LEU A 79 -7.12 -6.65 5.97
CA LEU A 79 -7.91 -6.67 4.72
C LEU A 79 -7.35 -5.68 3.68
N TYR A 80 -6.91 -4.51 4.11
CA TYR A 80 -6.24 -3.54 3.24
C TYR A 80 -4.93 -4.11 2.66
N GLN A 81 -4.10 -4.70 3.52
CA GLN A 81 -2.83 -5.30 3.10
C GLN A 81 -3.03 -6.50 2.16
N LEU A 82 -4.08 -7.29 2.38
CA LEU A 82 -4.45 -8.40 1.49
C LEU A 82 -4.83 -7.90 0.08
N ASN A 83 -5.56 -6.79 -0.05
CA ASN A 83 -5.85 -6.20 -1.36
C ASN A 83 -4.57 -5.73 -2.09
N ALA A 84 -3.60 -5.17 -1.35
CA ALA A 84 -2.31 -4.80 -1.92
C ALA A 84 -1.54 -6.03 -2.42
N LEU A 85 -1.61 -7.14 -1.70
CA LEU A 85 -0.99 -8.42 -2.10
C LEU A 85 -1.66 -9.00 -3.35
N ILE A 86 -3.00 -8.98 -3.43
CA ILE A 86 -3.75 -9.43 -4.61
C ILE A 86 -3.34 -8.61 -5.84
N THR A 87 -3.27 -7.28 -5.69
CA THR A 87 -2.87 -6.36 -6.78
C THR A 87 -1.46 -6.65 -7.30
N PHE A 88 -0.56 -7.17 -6.46
CA PHE A 88 0.77 -7.62 -6.88
C PHE A 88 0.78 -8.96 -7.62
N PHE A 89 -0.04 -9.91 -7.17
CA PHE A 89 -0.08 -11.22 -7.82
C PHE A 89 -0.71 -11.18 -9.21
N LEU A 90 -1.67 -10.29 -9.46
CA LEU A 90 -2.31 -10.12 -10.77
C LEU A 90 -1.33 -9.96 -11.95
N PRO A 91 -0.37 -9.02 -11.93
CA PRO A 91 0.61 -8.86 -13.00
C PRO A 91 1.60 -10.03 -13.08
N ILE A 92 1.93 -10.69 -11.96
CA ILE A 92 2.83 -11.87 -11.94
C ILE A 92 2.19 -13.05 -12.66
N PHE A 93 0.89 -13.28 -12.46
CA PHE A 93 0.15 -14.35 -13.13
C PHE A 93 -0.16 -14.05 -14.60
N GLY A 94 0.27 -12.91 -15.14
CA GLY A 94 0.09 -12.55 -16.54
C GLY A 94 -1.33 -12.14 -16.92
N ALA A 95 -2.22 -11.94 -15.94
CA ALA A 95 -3.58 -11.48 -16.14
C ALA A 95 -3.61 -9.96 -16.34
N ASN A 96 -3.13 -9.48 -17.48
CA ASN A 96 -3.11 -8.04 -17.82
C ASN A 96 -4.51 -7.46 -18.07
N PHE A 97 -5.52 -8.30 -18.33
CA PHE A 97 -6.90 -7.88 -18.54
C PHE A 97 -7.74 -8.13 -17.29
N VAL A 98 -7.72 -7.16 -16.39
CA VAL A 98 -8.59 -7.14 -15.21
C VAL A 98 -9.96 -6.60 -15.61
N PRO A 99 -11.06 -7.32 -15.34
CA PRO A 99 -12.39 -6.81 -15.64
C PRO A 99 -12.70 -5.57 -14.79
N ILE A 100 -13.40 -4.59 -15.37
CA ILE A 100 -13.69 -3.28 -14.75
C ILE A 100 -14.36 -3.41 -13.37
N TRP A 101 -15.20 -4.43 -13.19
CA TRP A 101 -15.85 -4.73 -11.92
C TRP A 101 -14.85 -5.11 -10.83
N LEU A 102 -13.84 -5.92 -11.16
CA LEU A 102 -12.81 -6.33 -10.20
C LEU A 102 -11.93 -5.13 -9.80
N CYS A 103 -11.57 -4.25 -10.75
CA CYS A 103 -10.87 -3.01 -10.44
C CYS A 103 -11.66 -2.12 -9.47
N PHE A 104 -12.97 -1.97 -9.68
CA PHE A 104 -13.82 -1.20 -8.79
C PHE A 104 -13.85 -1.80 -7.38
N CYS A 105 -14.00 -3.12 -7.25
CA CYS A 105 -13.94 -3.80 -5.96
C CYS A 105 -12.56 -3.66 -5.29
N LEU A 106 -11.47 -3.86 -6.05
CA LEU A 106 -10.09 -3.73 -5.57
C LEU A 106 -9.76 -2.32 -5.09
N GLN A 107 -10.42 -1.28 -5.61
CA GLN A 107 -10.25 0.11 -5.16
C GLN A 107 -11.19 0.45 -4.00
N LEU A 108 -12.44 -0.01 -4.06
CA LEU A 108 -13.47 0.31 -3.07
C LEU A 108 -13.17 -0.33 -1.72
N VAL A 109 -12.75 -1.59 -1.69
CA VAL A 109 -12.44 -2.31 -0.46
C VAL A 109 -11.33 -1.63 0.35
N PRO A 110 -10.14 -1.32 -0.20
CA PRO A 110 -9.10 -0.64 0.57
C PRO A 110 -9.50 0.78 0.98
N TYR A 111 -10.24 1.50 0.13
CA TYR A 111 -10.74 2.83 0.49
C TYR A 111 -11.68 2.78 1.70
N PHE A 112 -12.63 1.85 1.69
CA PHE A 112 -13.54 1.61 2.80
C PHE A 112 -12.78 1.16 4.06
N SER A 113 -11.80 0.26 3.91
CA SER A 113 -11.03 -0.25 5.04
C SER A 113 -10.24 0.85 5.76
N VAL A 114 -9.62 1.76 5.01
CA VAL A 114 -8.89 2.91 5.58
C VAL A 114 -9.83 3.88 6.26
N LEU A 115 -10.99 4.18 5.66
CA LEU A 115 -11.97 5.09 6.26
C LEU A 115 -12.51 4.56 7.60
N MET A 116 -12.81 3.26 7.65
CA MET A 116 -13.24 2.60 8.89
C MET A 116 -12.12 2.57 9.92
N SER A 117 -10.89 2.23 9.51
CA SER A 117 -9.71 2.25 10.39
C SER A 117 -9.48 3.63 11.01
N LEU A 118 -9.53 4.71 10.22
CA LEU A 118 -9.40 6.08 10.74
C LEU A 118 -10.48 6.40 11.78
N SER A 119 -11.71 5.97 11.53
CA SER A 119 -12.84 6.18 12.47
C SER A 119 -12.64 5.40 13.78
N LEU A 120 -12.09 4.20 13.71
CA LEU A 120 -11.79 3.36 14.89
C LEU A 120 -10.63 3.90 15.70
N VAL A 121 -9.54 4.30 15.05
CA VAL A 121 -8.39 4.94 15.70
C VAL A 121 -8.83 6.22 16.42
N PHE A 122 -9.73 6.99 15.82
CA PHE A 122 -10.31 8.15 16.47
C PHE A 122 -11.11 7.78 17.73
N GLN A 123 -11.96 6.75 17.66
CA GLN A 123 -12.71 6.26 18.82
C GLN A 123 -11.79 5.72 19.93
N ILE A 124 -10.75 4.96 19.57
CA ILE A 124 -9.73 4.48 20.53
C ILE A 124 -9.08 5.67 21.23
N GLY A 125 -8.74 6.71 20.49
CA GLY A 125 -8.20 7.96 21.04
C GLY A 125 -9.15 8.62 22.02
N LEU A 126 -10.44 8.70 21.69
CA LEU A 126 -11.47 9.25 22.57
C LEU A 126 -11.66 8.42 23.84
N GLU A 127 -11.70 7.09 23.75
CA GLU A 127 -11.81 6.21 24.92
C GLU A 127 -10.61 6.40 25.86
N ARG A 128 -9.39 6.49 25.29
CA ARG A 128 -8.17 6.71 26.09
C ARG A 128 -8.14 8.09 26.71
N LEU A 129 -8.56 9.12 25.99
CA LEU A 129 -8.65 10.48 26.51
C LEU A 129 -9.70 10.59 27.62
N ALA A 130 -10.87 9.98 27.45
CA ALA A 130 -11.92 9.97 28.46
C ALA A 130 -11.45 9.28 29.75
N ASN A 131 -10.74 8.16 29.64
CA ASN A 131 -10.19 7.45 30.81
C ASN A 131 -9.11 8.24 31.56
N VAL A 132 -8.39 9.13 30.88
CA VAL A 132 -7.40 10.01 31.51
C VAL A 132 -8.04 11.26 32.11
N LEU A 133 -9.04 11.84 31.42
CA LEU A 133 -9.70 13.08 31.84
C LEU A 133 -10.68 12.86 32.99
N PHE A 134 -11.37 11.71 32.99
CA PHE A 134 -12.26 11.29 34.06
C PHE A 134 -11.69 10.02 34.71
N PRO A 135 -10.68 10.15 35.59
CA PRO A 135 -10.30 9.07 36.48
C PRO A 135 -11.43 8.93 37.51
N ILE A 136 -12.51 8.25 37.11
CA ILE A 136 -13.60 7.91 38.01
C ILE A 136 -13.03 6.86 38.96
N TRP A 137 -12.79 7.29 40.20
CA TRP A 137 -12.34 6.46 41.31
C TRP A 137 -13.31 5.32 41.61
#